data_AF-A0A9E3A5P2-F1
#
_entry.id   AF-A0A9E3A5P2-F1
#
_cell.length_a   1.000
_cell.length_b   1.000
_cell.length_c   1.000
_cell.angle_alpha   90.00
_cell.angle_beta   90.00
_cell.angle_gamma   90.00
#
_symmetry.space_group_name_H-M   'P 1'
#
loop_
_entity.id
_entity.type
_entity.pdbx_description
1 polymer ?
#
loop_
_entity_poly.entity_id
_entity_poly.type
_entity_poly.pdbx_seq_one_letter_code
_entity_poly.pdbx_strand_id
1 'polypeptide(L)'
;MKKFVAALLLAGTFVVPALARNIAVPASDPAAMIKVPDTWAFKEIEYGYSAVSPGKDVFFSVESADRSNIEAMKKANNAWMKENGIDVSAAPVEMDVNLGGLSGKLLRFDTKDENGPTRVEFVILPVGKGRIVFLTLWGSEAEQTKHEADINAIMGSVKAIQ
;
A
#
# COMPACT_ATOMS: atom_id res chain seq x y z
N MET A 1 -45.05 -43.19 17.53
CA MET A 1 -44.46 -42.38 16.43
C MET A 1 -44.77 -40.91 16.68
N LYS A 2 -43.77 -40.08 16.92
CA LYS A 2 -43.78 -38.63 16.59
C LYS A 2 -42.32 -38.16 16.68
N LYS A 3 -41.74 -37.90 15.51
CA LYS A 3 -40.35 -37.55 15.28
C LYS A 3 -40.13 -36.11 15.74
N PHE A 4 -39.20 -35.87 16.65
CA PHE A 4 -38.66 -34.53 16.87
C PHE A 4 -37.53 -34.30 15.87
N VAL A 5 -37.77 -33.41 14.90
CA VAL A 5 -36.76 -32.96 13.95
C VAL A 5 -35.87 -31.94 14.68
N ALA A 6 -34.59 -32.25 14.81
CA ALA A 6 -33.58 -31.30 15.25
C ALA A 6 -33.35 -30.28 14.13
N ALA A 7 -33.65 -29.00 14.39
CA ALA A 7 -33.29 -27.90 13.50
C ALA A 7 -31.81 -27.57 13.70
N LEU A 8 -30.99 -27.89 12.70
CA LEU A 8 -29.60 -27.48 12.62
C LEU A 8 -29.56 -25.97 12.28
N LEU A 9 -29.22 -25.14 13.26
CA LEU A 9 -28.89 -23.73 13.03
C LEU A 9 -27.52 -23.66 12.35
N LEU A 10 -27.49 -23.54 11.03
CA LEU A 10 -26.30 -23.04 10.33
C LEU A 10 -26.16 -21.56 10.68
N ALA A 11 -25.24 -21.24 11.59
CA ALA A 11 -24.71 -19.90 11.74
C ALA A 11 -23.86 -19.58 10.51
N GLY A 12 -24.50 -19.08 9.45
CA GLY A 12 -23.80 -18.50 8.32
C GLY A 12 -23.09 -17.23 8.78
N THR A 13 -21.76 -17.25 8.78
CA THR A 13 -20.97 -16.02 8.89
C THR A 13 -21.26 -15.17 7.65
N PHE A 14 -22.00 -14.09 7.83
CA PHE A 14 -22.12 -13.07 6.79
C PHE A 14 -20.73 -12.44 6.60
N VAL A 15 -20.04 -12.82 5.52
CA VAL A 15 -18.91 -12.03 5.01
C VAL A 15 -19.54 -10.75 4.47
N VAL A 16 -19.55 -9.70 5.28
CA VAL A 16 -19.86 -8.35 4.79
C VAL A 16 -18.75 -8.00 3.80
N PRO A 17 -19.05 -7.67 2.53
CA PRO A 17 -18.01 -7.21 1.62
C PRO A 17 -17.37 -5.98 2.24
N ALA A 18 -16.06 -6.06 2.51
CA ALA A 18 -15.26 -4.91 2.88
C ALA A 18 -15.43 -3.88 1.76
N LEU A 19 -16.08 -2.76 2.05
CA LEU A 19 -16.12 -1.63 1.13
C LEU A 19 -14.69 -1.08 1.01
N ALA A 20 -14.36 -0.47 -0.12
CA ALA A 20 -13.07 0.20 -0.32
C ALA A 20 -13.32 1.69 -0.46
N ARG A 21 -12.56 2.51 0.28
CA ARG A 21 -12.64 3.97 0.19
C ARG A 21 -11.85 4.48 -1.00
N ASN A 22 -12.42 5.44 -1.72
CA ASN A 22 -11.71 6.19 -2.76
C ASN A 22 -11.04 7.40 -2.10
N ILE A 23 -9.74 7.57 -2.32
CA ILE A 23 -8.95 8.68 -1.77
C ILE A 23 -8.34 9.49 -2.92
N ALA A 24 -8.43 10.80 -2.79
CA ALA A 24 -7.78 11.76 -3.65
C ALA A 24 -6.42 12.13 -3.02
N VAL A 25 -5.33 12.02 -3.78
CA VAL A 25 -3.97 12.20 -3.24
C VAL A 25 -3.29 13.42 -3.85
N PRO A 26 -2.90 14.43 -3.04
CA PRO A 26 -3.42 14.71 -1.70
C PRO A 26 -4.86 15.26 -1.78
N ALA A 27 -5.60 15.32 -0.67
CA ALA A 27 -6.97 15.84 -0.69
C ALA A 27 -7.07 17.32 -1.06
N SER A 28 -6.06 18.12 -0.73
CA SER A 28 -6.05 19.58 -0.93
C SER A 28 -5.88 20.00 -2.39
N ASP A 29 -5.11 19.24 -3.17
CA ASP A 29 -4.88 19.44 -4.60
C ASP A 29 -4.68 18.06 -5.26
N PRO A 30 -5.75 17.33 -5.59
CA PRO A 30 -5.65 15.93 -6.01
C PRO A 30 -4.94 15.73 -7.35
N ALA A 31 -3.90 14.89 -7.35
CA ALA A 31 -3.20 14.47 -8.56
C ALA A 31 -3.59 13.04 -9.00
N ALA A 32 -4.05 12.22 -8.07
CA ALA A 32 -4.45 10.84 -8.33
C ALA A 32 -5.61 10.38 -7.43
N MET A 33 -6.30 9.35 -7.89
CA MET A 33 -7.28 8.59 -7.12
C MET A 33 -6.73 7.19 -6.82
N ILE A 34 -6.94 6.70 -5.60
CA ILE A 34 -6.57 5.36 -5.16
C ILE A 34 -7.71 4.77 -4.35
N LYS A 35 -7.86 3.45 -4.36
CA LYS A 35 -8.78 2.71 -3.51
C LYS A 35 -8.01 1.96 -2.44
N VAL A 36 -8.46 2.08 -1.20
CA VAL A 36 -7.92 1.32 -0.06
C VAL A 36 -9.06 0.53 0.60
N PRO A 37 -8.90 -0.77 0.90
CA PRO A 37 -9.91 -1.53 1.62
C PRO A 37 -10.23 -0.90 2.98
N ASP A 38 -11.50 -0.85 3.37
CA ASP A 38 -11.91 -0.29 4.66
C ASP A 38 -11.49 -1.14 5.85
N THR A 39 -11.06 -2.37 5.60
CA THR A 39 -10.46 -3.25 6.61
C THR A 39 -9.07 -2.79 7.04
N TRP A 40 -8.38 -1.96 6.24
CA TRP A 40 -7.06 -1.42 6.58
C TRP A 40 -7.20 -0.19 7.45
N ALA A 41 -6.41 -0.12 8.52
CA ALA A 41 -6.38 1.02 9.42
C ALA A 41 -5.72 2.22 8.72
N PHE A 42 -6.52 3.23 8.40
CA PHE A 42 -6.13 4.34 7.52
C PHE A 42 -5.92 5.64 8.29
N LYS A 43 -4.91 6.42 7.91
CA LYS A 43 -4.57 7.73 8.52
C LYS A 43 -4.06 8.72 7.48
N GLU A 44 -4.50 9.98 7.59
CA GLU A 44 -3.94 11.10 6.83
C GLU A 44 -2.59 11.53 7.40
N ILE A 45 -1.64 11.79 6.50
CA ILE A 45 -0.29 12.29 6.78
C ILE A 45 -0.04 13.53 5.92
N GLU A 46 1.00 14.29 6.22
CA GLU A 46 1.23 15.64 5.67
C GLU A 46 1.11 15.70 4.13
N TYR A 47 1.63 14.71 3.41
CA TYR A 47 1.66 14.68 1.95
C TYR A 47 0.78 13.59 1.31
N GLY A 48 -0.12 12.98 2.09
CA GLY A 48 -1.00 11.93 1.59
C GLY A 48 -1.57 11.06 2.71
N TYR A 49 -1.41 9.74 2.58
CA TYR A 49 -2.05 8.78 3.48
C TYR A 49 -1.16 7.58 3.79
N SER A 50 -1.38 7.00 4.96
CA SER A 50 -0.85 5.70 5.36
C SER A 50 -1.98 4.74 5.70
N ALA A 51 -1.78 3.46 5.43
CA ALA A 51 -2.68 2.37 5.80
C ALA A 51 -1.88 1.20 6.39
N VAL A 52 -2.49 0.48 7.32
CA VAL A 52 -1.91 -0.73 7.92
C VAL A 52 -2.90 -1.88 7.80
N SER A 53 -2.44 -3.06 7.37
CA SER A 53 -3.24 -4.26 7.17
C SER A 53 -3.93 -4.75 8.46
N PRO A 54 -5.01 -5.55 8.34
CA PRO A 54 -5.51 -6.34 9.46
C PRO A 54 -4.42 -7.27 9.99
N GLY A 55 -4.09 -7.16 11.29
CA GLY A 55 -2.97 -7.89 11.88
C GLY A 55 -1.70 -7.07 12.02
N LYS A 56 -1.64 -5.87 11.41
CA LYS A 56 -0.55 -4.90 11.54
C LYS A 56 0.82 -5.38 11.05
N ASP A 57 0.82 -6.23 10.03
CA ASP A 57 1.99 -6.89 9.46
C ASP A 57 2.40 -6.32 8.09
N VAL A 58 1.56 -5.50 7.47
CA VAL A 58 1.88 -4.77 6.24
C VAL A 58 1.54 -3.29 6.41
N PHE A 59 2.53 -2.44 6.16
CA PHE A 59 2.40 -1.00 6.08
C PHE A 59 2.33 -0.57 4.61
N PHE A 60 1.45 0.37 4.32
CA PHE A 60 1.34 1.05 3.03
C PHE A 60 1.31 2.56 3.25
N SER A 61 1.98 3.32 2.40
CA SER A 61 1.73 4.75 2.28
C SER A 61 1.65 5.20 0.83
N VAL A 62 0.99 6.33 0.64
CA VAL A 62 0.92 7.04 -0.62
C VAL A 62 1.05 8.53 -0.39
N GLU A 63 1.99 9.14 -1.10
CA GLU A 63 2.25 10.57 -1.08
C GLU A 63 2.28 11.12 -2.50
N SER A 64 2.10 12.44 -2.65
CA SER A 64 2.30 13.11 -3.93
C SER A 64 3.18 14.33 -3.78
N ALA A 65 4.03 14.54 -4.78
CA ALA A 65 4.94 15.67 -4.84
C ALA A 65 5.17 16.09 -6.30
N ASP A 66 5.82 17.24 -6.47
CA ASP A 66 6.41 17.61 -7.75
C ASP A 66 7.52 16.62 -8.14
N ARG A 67 7.63 16.33 -9.45
CA ARG A 67 8.64 15.42 -9.99
C ARG A 67 10.07 15.87 -9.68
N SER A 68 10.31 17.17 -9.53
CA SER A 68 11.62 17.71 -9.13
C SER A 68 12.06 17.24 -7.73
N ASN A 69 11.13 16.77 -6.89
CA ASN A 69 11.40 16.36 -5.51
C ASN A 69 11.70 14.87 -5.34
N ILE A 70 11.76 14.08 -6.43
CA ILE A 70 12.00 12.62 -6.35
C ILE A 70 13.24 12.28 -5.49
N GLU A 71 14.36 12.97 -5.69
CA GLU A 71 15.58 12.70 -4.93
C GLU A 71 15.46 13.06 -3.45
N ALA A 72 14.70 14.11 -3.13
CA ALA A 72 14.38 14.46 -1.75
C ALA A 72 13.49 13.39 -1.10
N MET A 73 12.49 12.88 -1.82
CA MET A 73 11.62 11.80 -1.33
C MET A 73 12.39 10.49 -1.10
N LYS A 74 13.28 10.10 -2.02
CA LYS A 74 14.15 8.93 -1.83
C LYS A 74 15.01 9.09 -0.57
N LYS A 75 15.57 10.29 -0.33
CA LYS A 75 16.36 10.57 0.88
C LYS A 75 15.50 10.50 2.14
N ALA A 76 14.29 11.06 2.12
CA ALA A 76 13.35 11.01 3.23
C ALA A 76 12.97 9.56 3.55
N ASN A 77 12.70 8.74 2.55
CA ASN A 77 12.38 7.32 2.77
C ASN A 77 13.56 6.50 3.28
N ASN A 78 14.78 6.78 2.83
CA ASN A 78 15.97 6.17 3.42
C ASN A 78 16.15 6.56 4.90
N ALA A 79 15.80 7.79 5.28
CA ALA A 79 15.80 8.20 6.68
C ALA A 79 14.69 7.48 7.47
N TRP A 80 13.47 7.43 6.92
CA TRP A 80 12.34 6.71 7.49
C TRP A 80 12.66 5.22 7.70
N MET A 81 13.30 4.55 6.73
CA MET A 81 13.74 3.16 6.88
C MET A 81 14.65 2.99 8.09
N LYS A 82 15.67 3.86 8.24
CA LYS A 82 16.57 3.84 9.40
C LYS A 82 15.85 4.07 10.72
N GLU A 83 14.92 5.02 10.75
CA GLU A 83 14.11 5.33 11.93
C GLU A 83 13.22 4.16 12.35
N ASN A 84 12.81 3.31 11.40
CA ASN A 84 12.03 2.10 11.65
C ASN A 84 12.91 0.85 11.83
N GLY A 85 14.22 1.00 12.00
CA GLY A 85 15.14 -0.12 12.25
C GLY A 85 15.38 -1.01 11.02
N ILE A 86 14.99 -0.56 9.83
CA ILE A 86 15.18 -1.29 8.58
C ILE A 86 16.62 -1.10 8.10
N ASP A 87 17.28 -2.20 7.76
CA ASP A 87 18.63 -2.18 7.21
C ASP A 87 18.63 -1.55 5.80
N VAL A 88 19.41 -0.49 5.64
CA VAL A 88 19.53 0.29 4.39
C VAL A 88 20.84 0.02 3.64
N SER A 89 21.60 -1.00 4.04
CA SER A 89 22.84 -1.37 3.36
C SER A 89 22.60 -2.09 2.04
N ALA A 90 21.42 -2.71 1.88
CA ALA A 90 21.00 -3.33 0.64
C ALA A 90 20.69 -2.29 -0.43
N ALA A 91 21.25 -2.48 -1.63
CA ALA A 91 20.83 -1.72 -2.81
C ALA A 91 19.49 -2.26 -3.33
N PRO A 92 18.60 -1.41 -3.86
CA PRO A 92 17.35 -1.87 -4.41
C PRO A 92 17.54 -2.56 -5.76
N VAL A 93 16.66 -3.50 -6.06
CA VAL A 93 16.40 -3.94 -7.43
C VAL A 93 15.43 -2.96 -8.06
N GLU A 94 15.82 -2.34 -9.16
CA GLU A 94 14.95 -1.44 -9.94
C GLU A 94 14.21 -2.19 -11.04
N MET A 95 12.91 -1.95 -11.18
CA MET A 95 12.06 -2.56 -12.20
C MET A 95 11.09 -1.55 -12.81
N ASP A 96 10.76 -1.74 -14.08
CA ASP A 96 9.61 -1.07 -14.69
C ASP A 96 8.31 -1.73 -14.23
N VAL A 97 7.30 -0.90 -13.93
CA VAL A 97 5.98 -1.35 -13.51
C VAL A 97 4.89 -0.59 -14.26
N ASN A 98 3.73 -1.24 -14.43
CA ASN A 98 2.52 -0.61 -14.91
C ASN A 98 1.40 -0.81 -13.88
N LEU A 99 0.97 0.28 -13.24
CA LEU A 99 -0.08 0.26 -12.23
C LEU A 99 -1.25 1.12 -12.69
N GLY A 100 -2.43 0.52 -12.83
CA GLY A 100 -3.64 1.22 -13.29
C GLY A 100 -3.48 1.88 -14.67
N GLY A 101 -2.62 1.33 -15.54
CA GLY A 101 -2.30 1.90 -16.85
C GLY A 101 -1.18 2.95 -16.85
N LEU A 102 -0.64 3.32 -15.68
CA LEU A 102 0.46 4.26 -15.52
C LEU A 102 1.79 3.52 -15.45
N SER A 103 2.72 3.85 -16.34
CA SER A 103 4.10 3.34 -16.28
C SER A 103 4.92 4.10 -15.26
N GLY A 104 5.69 3.38 -14.45
CA GLY A 104 6.59 3.96 -13.46
C GLY A 104 7.75 3.04 -13.08
N LYS A 105 8.39 3.34 -11.96
CA LYS A 105 9.54 2.60 -11.43
C LYS A 105 9.23 2.01 -10.06
N LEU A 106 9.63 0.76 -9.85
CA LEU A 106 9.65 0.09 -8.56
C LEU A 106 11.10 -0.05 -8.10
N LEU A 107 11.37 0.34 -6.86
CA LEU A 107 12.62 0.05 -6.14
C LEU A 107 12.29 -0.95 -5.04
N ARG A 108 12.78 -2.19 -5.15
CA ARG A 108 12.56 -3.24 -4.17
C ARG A 108 13.82 -3.48 -3.34
N PHE A 109 13.70 -3.39 -2.03
CA PHE A 109 14.72 -3.72 -1.05
C PHE A 109 14.34 -5.02 -0.36
N ASP A 110 15.03 -6.10 -0.69
CA ASP A 110 15.00 -7.33 0.10
C ASP A 110 16.04 -7.18 1.22
N THR A 111 15.58 -6.96 2.44
CA THR A 111 16.41 -6.52 3.56
C THR A 111 15.96 -7.17 4.87
N LYS A 112 16.28 -6.57 6.01
CA LYS A 112 15.85 -7.00 7.33
C LYS A 112 15.49 -5.82 8.22
N ASP A 113 14.60 -6.07 9.18
CA ASP A 113 14.32 -5.20 10.31
C ASP A 113 14.49 -5.99 11.63
N GLU A 114 14.02 -5.44 12.75
CA GLU A 114 14.11 -6.08 14.07
C GLU A 114 13.39 -7.44 14.15
N ASN A 115 12.41 -7.69 13.27
CA ASN A 115 11.62 -8.92 13.23
C ASN A 115 12.20 -9.97 12.27
N GLY A 116 13.29 -9.65 11.56
CA GLY A 116 13.97 -10.56 10.64
C GLY A 116 13.89 -10.09 9.19
N PRO A 117 13.92 -11.03 8.21
CA PRO A 117 13.85 -10.67 6.79
C PRO A 117 12.55 -9.92 6.46
N THR A 118 12.69 -8.80 5.76
CA THR A 118 11.58 -7.92 5.38
C THR A 118 11.76 -7.41 3.95
N ARG A 119 10.69 -6.93 3.34
CA ARG A 119 10.73 -6.31 2.02
C ARG A 119 10.15 -4.89 2.08
N VAL A 120 10.87 -3.94 1.49
CA VAL A 120 10.39 -2.58 1.28
C VAL A 120 10.32 -2.30 -0.21
N GLU A 121 9.20 -1.79 -0.68
CA GLU A 121 8.97 -1.44 -2.07
C GLU A 121 8.56 0.01 -2.20
N PHE A 122 9.26 0.74 -3.06
CA PHE A 122 8.92 2.11 -3.43
C PHE A 122 8.47 2.16 -4.89
N VAL A 123 7.25 2.63 -5.14
CA VAL A 123 6.73 2.80 -6.49
C VAL A 123 6.59 4.28 -6.82
N ILE A 124 7.25 4.72 -7.88
CA ILE A 124 7.23 6.10 -8.38
C ILE A 124 6.39 6.13 -9.66
N LEU A 125 5.22 6.76 -9.59
CA LEU A 125 4.27 6.86 -10.69
C LEU A 125 4.09 8.32 -11.12
N PRO A 126 4.42 8.69 -12.36
CA PRO A 126 3.95 9.91 -12.98
C PRO A 126 2.42 9.97 -13.07
N VAL A 127 1.81 11.05 -12.57
CA VAL A 127 0.33 11.23 -12.60
C VAL A 127 -0.12 12.46 -13.39
N GLY A 128 0.78 13.06 -14.18
CA GLY A 128 0.50 14.22 -15.01
C GLY A 128 0.87 15.55 -14.35
N LYS A 129 0.81 16.66 -15.12
CA LYS A 129 1.06 18.04 -14.67
C LYS A 129 2.38 18.24 -13.89
N GLY A 130 3.42 17.47 -14.22
CA GLY A 130 4.71 17.53 -13.53
C GLY A 130 4.72 16.88 -12.14
N ARG A 131 3.64 16.22 -11.72
CA ARG A 131 3.51 15.55 -10.42
C ARG A 131 3.77 14.05 -10.49
N ILE A 132 4.08 13.50 -9.35
CA ILE A 132 4.20 12.06 -9.11
C ILE A 132 3.34 11.64 -7.91
N VAL A 133 3.04 10.35 -7.89
CA VAL A 133 2.66 9.61 -6.69
C VAL A 133 3.82 8.70 -6.31
N PHE A 134 4.12 8.66 -5.02
CA PHE A 134 5.12 7.80 -4.42
C PHE A 134 4.41 6.84 -3.46
N LEU A 135 4.47 5.55 -3.75
CA LEU A 135 3.90 4.51 -2.91
C LEU A 135 5.00 3.81 -2.12
N THR A 136 4.74 3.51 -0.87
CA THR A 136 5.60 2.67 -0.04
C THR A 136 4.81 1.45 0.41
N LEU A 137 5.42 0.26 0.29
CA LEU A 137 4.91 -0.96 0.89
C LEU A 137 6.02 -1.58 1.74
N TRP A 138 5.73 -1.92 2.99
CA TRP A 138 6.67 -2.57 3.89
C TRP A 138 6.00 -3.74 4.60
N GLY A 139 6.67 -4.88 4.55
CA GLY A 139 6.32 -6.14 5.21
C GLY A 139 7.18 -7.26 4.64
N SER A 140 7.33 -8.37 5.33
CA SER A 140 8.01 -9.55 4.77
C SER A 140 7.29 -10.09 3.54
N GLU A 141 7.99 -10.87 2.72
CA GLU A 141 7.37 -11.50 1.55
C GLU A 141 6.14 -12.34 1.93
N ALA A 142 6.22 -13.09 3.04
CA ALA A 142 5.10 -13.90 3.52
C ALA A 142 3.89 -13.04 3.95
N GLU A 143 4.13 -11.91 4.61
CA GLU A 143 3.07 -10.98 5.03
C GLU A 143 2.44 -10.28 3.82
N GLN A 144 3.26 -9.88 2.84
CA GLN A 144 2.75 -9.33 1.57
C GLN A 144 1.92 -10.38 0.80
N THR A 145 2.37 -11.63 0.72
CA THR A 145 1.59 -12.73 0.10
C THR A 145 0.27 -12.97 0.82
N LYS A 146 0.26 -12.92 2.15
CA LYS A 146 -0.98 -13.04 2.94
C LYS A 146 -2.01 -11.95 2.59
N HIS A 147 -1.55 -10.76 2.24
CA HIS A 147 -2.38 -9.60 1.88
C HIS A 147 -2.40 -9.29 0.37
N GLU A 148 -1.95 -10.23 -0.48
CA GLU A 148 -1.69 -9.97 -1.90
C GLU A 148 -2.92 -9.49 -2.67
N ALA A 149 -4.10 -10.04 -2.37
CA ALA A 149 -5.34 -9.61 -3.01
C ALA A 149 -5.68 -8.13 -2.73
N ASP A 150 -5.49 -7.69 -1.48
CA ASP A 150 -5.72 -6.30 -1.08
C ASP A 150 -4.66 -5.38 -1.69
N ILE A 151 -3.39 -5.78 -1.64
CA ILE A 151 -2.27 -5.03 -2.21
C ILE A 151 -2.46 -4.85 -3.72
N ASN A 152 -2.78 -5.92 -4.44
CA ASN A 152 -3.04 -5.86 -5.88
C ASN A 152 -4.26 -4.98 -6.20
N ALA A 153 -5.31 -5.01 -5.37
CA ALA A 153 -6.46 -4.13 -5.52
C ALA A 153 -6.09 -2.65 -5.31
N ILE A 154 -5.26 -2.34 -4.30
CA ILE A 154 -4.75 -0.98 -4.05
C ILE A 154 -3.91 -0.53 -5.25
N MET A 155 -2.87 -1.29 -5.61
CA MET A 155 -1.93 -0.93 -6.67
C MET A 155 -2.61 -0.82 -8.04
N GLY A 156 -3.55 -1.71 -8.35
CA GLY A 156 -4.33 -1.68 -9.59
C GLY A 156 -5.38 -0.58 -9.66
N SER A 157 -5.70 0.08 -8.54
CA SER A 157 -6.72 1.13 -8.49
C SER A 157 -6.20 2.53 -8.79
N VAL A 158 -4.87 2.71 -8.83
CA VAL A 158 -4.24 4.03 -9.01
C VAL A 158 -4.64 4.62 -10.36
N LYS A 159 -5.18 5.83 -10.34
CA LYS A 159 -5.59 6.56 -11.55
C LYS A 159 -5.15 8.02 -11.45
N ALA A 160 -4.55 8.54 -12.52
CA ALA A 160 -4.26 9.97 -12.63
C ALA A 160 -5.56 10.77 -12.75
N ILE A 161 -5.60 11.95 -12.12
CA ILE A 161 -6.67 12.95 -12.33
C ILE A 161 -6.14 13.89 -13.41
N GLN A 162 -6.50 13.61 -14.67
CA GLN A 162 -6.10 14.43 -15.82
C GLN A 162 -6.83 15.78 -15.81
#